data_AF-A0A0G1JZT8-F1
#
_entry.id   AF-A0A0G1JZT8-F1
#
_cell.length_a   1.000
_cell.length_b   1.000
_cell.length_c   1.000
_cell.angle_alpha   90.00
_cell.angle_beta   90.00
_cell.angle_gamma   90.00
#
_symmetry.space_group_name_H-M   'P 1'
#
loop_
_entity.id
_entity.type
_entity.pdbx_description
1 polymer ?
#
loop_
_entity_poly.entity_id
_entity_poly.type
_entity_poly.pdbx_seq_one_letter_code
_entity_poly.pdbx_strand_id
1 'polypeptide(L)'
;LPLTGAWTPLEQVQLYHAANQSPNGDNPDHLAFQLVRRQIEQLNKTQDPAALQDRLVLWYTDGVPDSVESCIQELTLLRKLGAMPFGFGISESADQSALAHMFGEFHEVIKDLTTLASRPLTVATDLLSKKYLTLTEYDS
;
A
#
# COMPACT_ATOMS: atom_id res chain seq x y z
N LEU A 1 -11.86 13.70 -11.69
CA LEU A 1 -11.70 12.75 -12.82
C LEU A 1 -12.55 11.52 -12.50
N PRO A 2 -13.45 11.04 -13.38
CA PRO A 2 -14.40 10.01 -12.96
C PRO A 2 -13.71 8.66 -12.89
N LEU A 3 -13.71 8.10 -11.68
CA LEU A 3 -13.33 6.74 -11.34
C LEU A 3 -14.32 5.78 -12.02
N THR A 4 -13.82 4.84 -12.81
CA THR A 4 -14.63 3.79 -13.42
C THR A 4 -15.05 2.75 -12.38
N GLY A 5 -16.26 2.19 -12.55
CA GLY A 5 -17.08 1.51 -11.53
C GLY A 5 -16.63 0.13 -11.02
N ALA A 6 -15.34 -0.10 -10.85
CA ALA A 6 -14.83 -1.33 -10.23
C ALA A 6 -14.34 -1.15 -8.78
N TRP A 7 -14.28 0.10 -8.27
CA TRP A 7 -13.79 0.42 -6.93
C TRP A 7 -14.86 1.23 -6.19
N THR A 8 -15.35 0.72 -5.07
CA THR A 8 -16.35 1.40 -4.25
C THR A 8 -15.71 2.52 -3.42
N PRO A 9 -16.41 3.63 -3.16
CA PRO A 9 -15.93 4.69 -2.27
C PRO A 9 -15.56 4.19 -0.85
N LEU A 10 -16.15 3.08 -0.41
CA LEU A 10 -15.85 2.45 0.88
C LEU A 10 -14.41 1.88 0.94
N GLU A 11 -13.93 1.32 -0.18
CA GLU A 11 -12.54 0.83 -0.32
C GLU A 11 -11.52 1.98 -0.35
N GLN A 12 -11.94 3.16 -0.79
CA GLN A 12 -11.11 4.38 -0.78
C GLN A 12 -11.04 5.04 0.61
N VAL A 13 -12.01 4.78 1.50
CA VAL A 13 -12.20 5.52 2.76
C VAL A 13 -11.68 4.79 4.01
N GLN A 14 -11.43 3.47 3.96
CA GLN A 14 -10.98 2.74 5.16
C GLN A 14 -9.52 3.03 5.59
N LEU A 15 -8.69 3.61 4.73
CA LEU A 15 -7.34 4.09 5.09
C LEU A 15 -7.33 5.31 6.00
N TYR A 16 -8.44 6.07 6.09
CA TYR A 16 -8.49 7.33 6.84
C TYR A 16 -8.93 7.16 8.31
N HIS A 17 -9.53 6.02 8.67
CA HIS A 17 -10.17 5.85 9.99
C HIS A 17 -9.25 5.25 11.07
N ALA A 18 -8.13 4.63 10.68
CA ALA A 18 -7.11 4.12 11.62
C ALA A 18 -6.18 5.24 12.14
N ALA A 19 -6.02 6.34 11.39
CA ALA A 19 -5.17 7.46 11.76
C ALA A 19 -5.78 8.44 12.78
N ASN A 20 -7.01 8.20 13.25
CA ASN A 20 -7.80 9.19 14.00
C ASN A 20 -8.23 8.75 15.40
N GLN A 21 -7.60 7.72 15.99
CA GLN A 21 -7.79 7.36 17.39
C GLN A 21 -6.49 7.57 18.17
N SER A 22 -6.31 8.83 18.61
CA SER A 22 -5.27 9.33 19.53
C SER A 22 -4.00 9.90 18.85
N PRO A 23 -3.82 11.25 18.80
CA PRO A 23 -2.55 11.87 18.37
C PRO A 23 -1.38 11.63 19.33
N ASN A 24 -1.57 10.77 20.35
CA ASN A 24 -0.55 10.29 21.27
C ASN A 24 -0.89 8.83 21.63
N GLY A 25 0.01 7.91 21.29
CA GLY A 25 -0.09 6.50 21.68
C GLY A 25 -0.13 5.59 20.46
N ASP A 26 0.95 4.83 20.31
CA ASP A 26 1.21 3.70 19.42
C ASP A 26 0.78 3.82 17.95
N ASN A 27 1.66 3.41 17.04
CA ASN A 27 1.38 3.33 15.61
C ASN A 27 1.14 1.87 15.19
N PRO A 28 -0.04 1.27 15.46
CA PRO A 28 -0.33 -0.13 15.16
C PRO A 28 -0.62 -0.37 13.68
N ASP A 29 0.32 0.02 12.80
CA ASP A 29 0.21 -0.09 11.35
C ASP A 29 -0.04 -1.55 10.90
N HIS A 30 0.47 -2.51 11.67
CA HIS A 30 0.22 -3.93 11.45
C HIS A 30 -1.28 -4.28 11.47
N LEU A 31 -2.10 -3.60 12.27
CA LEU A 31 -3.54 -3.79 12.29
C LEU A 31 -4.20 -3.25 11.01
N ALA A 32 -3.71 -2.13 10.47
CA ALA A 32 -4.19 -1.60 9.20
C ALA A 32 -3.89 -2.59 8.05
N PHE A 33 -2.67 -3.15 8.01
CA PHE A 33 -2.32 -4.18 7.04
C PHE A 33 -3.19 -5.43 7.19
N GLN A 34 -3.49 -5.84 8.43
CA GLN A 34 -4.36 -6.97 8.70
C GLN A 34 -5.79 -6.73 8.17
N LEU A 35 -6.33 -5.52 8.31
CA LEU A 35 -7.65 -5.15 7.79
C LEU A 35 -7.68 -5.23 6.26
N VAL A 36 -6.69 -4.63 5.59
CA VAL A 36 -6.54 -4.71 4.12
C VAL A 36 -6.45 -6.16 3.67
N ARG A 37 -5.67 -6.99 4.37
CA ARG A 37 -5.54 -8.41 4.05
C ARG A 37 -6.87 -9.14 4.12
N ARG A 38 -7.63 -8.95 5.20
CA ARG A 38 -8.94 -9.61 5.37
C ARG A 38 -9.92 -9.19 4.28
N GLN A 39 -9.90 -7.93 3.87
CA GLN A 39 -10.73 -7.44 2.77
C GLN A 39 -10.36 -8.10 1.44
N ILE A 40 -9.06 -8.19 1.15
CA ILE A 40 -8.55 -8.89 -0.03
C ILE A 40 -8.96 -10.38 -0.02
N GLU A 41 -8.81 -11.07 1.11
CA GLU A 41 -9.23 -12.47 1.26
C GLU A 41 -10.73 -12.66 1.07
N GLN A 42 -11.55 -11.71 1.51
CA GLN A 42 -13.00 -11.75 1.30
C GLN A 42 -13.36 -11.55 -0.18
N LEU A 43 -12.73 -10.59 -0.86
CA LEU A 43 -12.92 -10.37 -2.30
C LEU A 43 -12.49 -11.60 -3.11
N ASN A 44 -11.37 -12.22 -2.75
CA ASN A 44 -10.90 -13.46 -3.41
C ASN A 44 -11.88 -14.63 -3.31
N LYS A 45 -12.77 -14.64 -2.30
CA LYS A 45 -13.78 -15.69 -2.14
C LYS A 45 -15.02 -15.47 -3.00
N THR A 46 -15.29 -14.22 -3.39
CA THR A 46 -16.54 -13.83 -4.07
C THR A 46 -16.34 -13.50 -5.54
N GLN A 47 -15.12 -13.14 -5.95
CA GLN A 47 -14.80 -12.83 -7.33
C GLN A 47 -14.26 -14.05 -8.09
N ASP A 48 -14.47 -14.06 -9.41
CA ASP A 48 -13.86 -15.04 -10.31
C ASP A 48 -12.32 -14.96 -10.16
N PRO A 49 -11.62 -16.09 -9.90
CA PRO A 49 -10.16 -16.12 -9.86
C PRO A 49 -9.47 -15.49 -11.07
N ALA A 50 -10.09 -15.53 -12.26
CA ALA A 50 -9.59 -14.89 -13.46
C ALA A 50 -9.74 -13.35 -13.45
N ALA A 51 -10.64 -12.82 -12.61
CA ALA A 51 -10.86 -11.39 -12.41
C ALA A 51 -10.03 -10.81 -11.26
N LEU A 52 -9.13 -11.61 -10.65
CA LEU A 52 -8.24 -11.14 -9.59
C LEU A 52 -7.21 -10.18 -10.18
N GLN A 53 -7.54 -8.89 -10.08
CA GLN A 53 -6.67 -7.80 -10.50
C GLN A 53 -5.51 -7.62 -9.51
N ASP A 54 -4.39 -7.14 -10.04
CA ASP A 54 -3.26 -6.69 -9.25
C ASP A 54 -3.68 -5.62 -8.26
N ARG A 55 -3.30 -5.81 -6.98
CA ARG A 55 -3.73 -4.92 -5.90
C ARG A 55 -2.58 -4.06 -5.44
N LEU A 56 -2.75 -2.76 -5.52
CA LEU A 56 -1.76 -1.82 -5.00
C LEU A 56 -2.14 -1.41 -3.57
N VAL A 57 -1.17 -1.43 -2.67
CA VAL A 57 -1.33 -0.93 -1.30
C VAL A 57 -0.34 0.20 -1.08
N LEU A 58 -0.83 1.42 -0.92
CA LEU A 58 0.01 2.60 -0.65
C LEU A 58 -0.11 2.96 0.82
N TRP A 59 0.99 2.91 1.55
CA TRP A 59 1.06 3.27 2.96
C TRP A 59 1.86 4.56 3.15
N TYR A 60 1.36 5.43 4.03
CA TYR A 60 1.92 6.74 4.31
C TYR A 60 2.17 6.85 5.80
N THR A 61 3.35 7.32 6.18
CA THR A 61 3.68 7.54 7.60
C THR A 61 4.54 8.78 7.78
N ASP A 62 4.34 9.47 8.89
CA ASP A 62 5.23 10.48 9.41
C ASP A 62 6.13 9.96 10.55
N GLY A 63 6.09 8.66 10.85
CA GLY A 63 6.80 8.05 11.97
C GLY A 63 7.13 6.57 11.78
N VAL A 64 7.39 5.89 12.89
CA VAL A 64 7.75 4.47 12.92
C VAL A 64 6.57 3.67 13.49
N PRO A 65 6.23 2.49 12.93
CA PRO A 65 5.24 1.60 13.52
C PRO A 65 5.65 1.14 14.92
N ASP A 66 4.65 0.76 15.71
CA ASP A 66 4.83 0.17 17.05
C ASP A 66 5.61 -1.15 17.03
N SER A 67 5.45 -1.93 15.95
CA SER A 67 6.06 -3.23 15.73
C SER A 67 6.41 -3.41 14.25
N VAL A 68 7.69 -3.23 13.94
CA VAL A 68 8.25 -3.43 12.59
C VAL A 68 8.09 -4.89 12.15
N GLU A 69 8.33 -5.84 13.05
CA GLU A 69 8.25 -7.27 12.77
C GLU A 69 6.80 -7.71 12.45
N SER A 70 5.82 -7.20 13.20
CA SER A 70 4.40 -7.48 12.90
C SER A 70 3.97 -6.90 11.56
N CYS A 71 4.47 -5.70 11.23
CA CYS A 71 4.24 -5.11 9.91
C CYS A 71 4.85 -5.95 8.79
N ILE A 72 6.09 -6.42 8.94
CA ILE A 72 6.76 -7.30 7.96
C ILE A 72 5.94 -8.58 7.73
N GLN A 73 5.42 -9.19 8.80
CA GLN A 73 4.60 -10.40 8.69
C GLN A 73 3.32 -10.15 7.88
N GLU A 74 2.55 -9.09 8.20
CA GLU A 74 1.32 -8.78 7.48
C GLU A 74 1.58 -8.34 6.03
N LEU A 75 2.64 -7.55 5.77
CA LEU A 75 3.07 -7.19 4.42
C LEU A 75 3.47 -8.41 3.59
N THR A 76 4.12 -9.40 4.22
CA THR A 76 4.46 -10.67 3.55
C THR A 76 3.21 -11.46 3.17
N LEU A 77 2.19 -11.48 4.03
CA LEU A 77 0.91 -12.13 3.72
C LEU A 77 0.16 -11.39 2.61
N LEU A 78 0.16 -10.05 2.62
CA LEU A 78 -0.42 -9.24 1.55
C LEU A 78 0.24 -9.55 0.20
N ARG A 79 1.58 -9.63 0.14
CA ARG A 79 2.31 -9.99 -1.07
C ARG A 79 1.92 -11.37 -1.60
N LYS A 80 1.72 -12.36 -0.72
CA LYS A 80 1.23 -13.70 -1.10
C LYS A 80 -0.18 -13.70 -1.70
N LEU A 81 -0.98 -12.68 -1.41
CA LEU A 81 -2.32 -12.49 -1.97
C LEU A 81 -2.32 -11.67 -3.27
N GLY A 82 -1.13 -11.43 -3.85
CA GLY A 82 -0.97 -10.63 -5.08
C GLY A 82 -1.02 -9.13 -4.85
N ALA A 83 -0.91 -8.66 -3.60
CA ALA A 83 -0.80 -7.23 -3.32
C ALA A 83 0.65 -6.73 -3.49
N MET A 84 0.79 -5.49 -3.92
CA MET A 84 2.04 -4.77 -4.08
C MET A 84 2.07 -3.61 -3.08
N PRO A 85 2.57 -3.84 -1.86
CA PRO A 85 2.67 -2.79 -0.86
C PRO A 85 3.88 -1.87 -1.13
N PHE A 86 3.65 -0.57 -1.06
CA PHE A 86 4.67 0.47 -1.16
C PHE A 86 4.55 1.43 0.04
N GLY A 87 5.69 1.76 0.66
CA GLY A 87 5.75 2.62 1.84
C GLY A 87 6.31 4.01 1.53
N PHE A 88 5.61 5.05 1.99
CA PHE A 88 6.04 6.44 1.87
C PHE A 88 6.23 7.07 3.25
N GLY A 89 7.45 7.50 3.54
CA GLY A 89 7.75 8.38 4.66
C GLY A 89 7.50 9.83 4.24
N ILE A 90 6.68 10.58 4.96
CA ILE A 90 6.17 11.90 4.51
C ILE A 90 6.65 13.07 5.38
N SER A 91 7.62 12.82 6.26
CA SER A 91 8.19 13.81 7.18
C SER A 91 9.68 13.54 7.41
N GLU A 92 10.38 14.49 8.04
CA GLU A 92 11.76 14.30 8.50
C GLU A 92 11.88 13.25 9.61
N SER A 93 10.78 12.95 10.32
CA SER A 93 10.72 11.94 11.37
C SER A 93 10.44 10.53 10.86
N ALA A 94 10.19 10.35 9.57
CA ALA A 94 10.06 9.03 8.97
C ALA A 94 11.41 8.30 8.99
N ASP A 95 11.48 7.15 9.66
CA ASP A 95 12.70 6.35 9.73
C ASP A 95 12.90 5.55 8.45
N GLN A 96 13.82 6.03 7.60
CA GLN A 96 14.18 5.35 6.36
C GLN A 96 14.64 3.90 6.58
N SER A 97 15.31 3.60 7.69
CA SER A 97 15.80 2.25 7.98
C SER A 97 14.64 1.31 8.30
N ALA A 98 13.65 1.77 9.07
CA ALA A 98 12.44 1.01 9.35
C ALA A 98 11.64 0.77 8.06
N LEU A 99 11.46 1.79 7.22
CA LEU A 99 10.80 1.64 5.92
C LEU A 99 11.53 0.64 5.01
N ALA A 100 12.86 0.74 4.90
CA ALA A 100 13.66 -0.18 4.12
C ALA A 100 13.54 -1.62 4.63
N HIS A 101 13.49 -1.81 5.95
CA HIS A 101 13.33 -3.14 6.55
C HIS A 101 11.95 -3.76 6.24
N MET A 102 10.87 -2.95 6.25
CA MET A 102 9.51 -3.44 6.00
C MET A 102 9.20 -3.66 4.52
N PHE A 103 9.64 -2.73 3.68
CA PHE A 103 9.22 -2.66 2.27
C PHE A 103 10.31 -3.08 1.29
N GLY A 104 11.56 -3.27 1.73
CA GLY A 104 12.67 -3.60 0.84
C GLY A 104 12.94 -2.47 -0.14
N GLU A 105 12.97 -2.75 -1.44
CA GLU A 105 13.12 -1.72 -2.48
C GLU A 105 11.86 -0.87 -2.72
N PHE A 106 10.71 -1.26 -2.18
CA PHE A 106 9.41 -0.61 -2.40
C PHE A 106 9.10 0.48 -1.37
N HIS A 107 10.07 1.35 -1.09
CA HIS A 107 9.88 2.49 -0.21
C HIS A 107 10.48 3.78 -0.76
N GLU A 108 9.96 4.90 -0.30
CA GLU A 108 10.50 6.22 -0.56
C GLU A 108 10.28 7.15 0.65
N VAL A 109 11.19 8.09 0.87
CA VAL A 109 10.97 9.20 1.81
C VAL A 109 10.76 10.48 1.00
N ILE A 110 9.54 10.99 1.03
CA ILE A 110 9.10 12.21 0.36
C ILE A 110 9.41 13.40 1.28
N LYS A 111 10.49 14.12 0.97
CA LYS A 111 10.88 15.33 1.73
C LYS A 111 10.19 16.60 1.24
N ASP A 112 9.81 16.62 -0.04
CA ASP A 112 9.08 17.73 -0.63
C ASP A 112 7.57 17.49 -0.55
N LEU A 113 6.93 18.11 0.44
CA LEU A 113 5.50 18.00 0.68
C LEU A 113 4.65 18.47 -0.51
N THR A 114 5.18 19.29 -1.42
CA THR A 114 4.44 19.71 -2.62
C THR A 114 4.20 18.55 -3.59
N THR A 115 5.03 17.51 -3.52
CA THR A 115 4.92 16.30 -4.34
C THR A 115 4.13 15.18 -3.66
N LEU A 116 3.71 15.36 -2.42
CA LEU A 116 3.05 14.33 -1.61
C LEU A 116 1.80 13.76 -2.29
N ALA A 117 1.03 14.61 -2.97
CA ALA A 117 -0.19 14.20 -3.66
C ALA A 117 0.06 13.44 -4.97
N SER A 118 1.18 13.71 -5.66
CA SER A 118 1.43 13.21 -7.02
C SER A 118 2.47 12.09 -7.07
N ARG A 119 3.46 12.09 -6.18
CA ARG A 119 4.56 11.13 -6.16
C ARG A 119 4.09 9.68 -5.98
N PRO A 120 3.17 9.38 -5.04
CA PRO A 120 2.68 8.03 -4.86
C PRO A 120 1.91 7.50 -6.06
N LEU A 121 1.11 8.35 -6.70
CA LEU A 121 0.39 8.03 -7.93
C LEU A 121 1.36 7.79 -9.10
N THR A 122 2.46 8.54 -9.16
CA THR A 122 3.51 8.34 -10.16
C THR A 122 4.18 6.99 -9.98
N VAL A 123 4.58 6.63 -8.76
CA VAL A 123 5.19 5.33 -8.47
C VAL A 123 4.21 4.18 -8.75
N ALA A 124 2.95 4.33 -8.34
CA ALA A 124 1.89 3.38 -8.62
C ALA A 124 1.74 3.12 -10.13
N THR A 125 1.67 4.18 -10.93
CA THR A 125 1.51 4.10 -12.38
C THR A 125 2.74 3.55 -13.07
N ASP A 126 3.95 3.89 -12.62
CA ASP A 126 5.21 3.33 -13.14
C ASP A 126 5.30 1.81 -12.88
N LEU A 127 4.94 1.36 -11.68
CA LEU A 127 4.95 -0.07 -11.32
C LEU A 127 3.98 -0.87 -12.17
N LEU A 128 2.74 -0.39 -12.31
CA LEU A 128 1.73 -1.03 -13.17
C LEU A 128 2.20 -1.02 -14.63
N SER A 129 2.74 0.09 -15.12
CA SER A 129 3.22 0.20 -16.51
C SER A 129 4.33 -0.80 -16.80
N LYS A 130 5.36 -0.92 -15.94
CA LYS A 130 6.44 -1.90 -16.12
C LYS A 130 5.92 -3.33 -16.19
N LYS A 131 4.97 -3.68 -15.31
CA LYS A 131 4.38 -5.01 -15.24
C LYS A 131 3.54 -5.36 -16.47
N TYR A 132 2.74 -4.42 -16.97
CA TYR A 132 1.87 -4.67 -18.13
C TYR A 132 2.57 -4.47 -19.48
N LEU A 133 3.65 -3.68 -19.56
CA LEU A 133 4.47 -3.55 -20.77
C LEU A 133 5.34 -4.79 -21.02
N THR A 134 5.85 -5.44 -19.97
CA THR A 134 6.59 -6.71 -20.12
C THR A 134 5.73 -7.86 -20.66
N LEU A 135 4.41 -7.78 -20.51
CA LEU A 135 3.47 -8.78 -21.07
C LEU A 135 3.23 -8.60 -22.58
N THR A 136 3.54 -7.44 -23.15
CA THR A 136 3.34 -7.17 -24.58
C THR A 136 4.52 -7.58 -25.47
N GLU A 137 5.71 -7.79 -24.91
CA GLU A 137 6.90 -8.19 -25.68
C GLU A 137 7.07 -9.71 -25.82
N TYR A 138 6.20 -10.52 -25.20
CA TYR A 138 6.28 -11.99 -25.24
C TYR A 138 5.26 -12.65 -26.21
N ASP A 139 4.38 -11.86 -26.82
CA ASP A 139 3.35 -12.31 -27.78
C ASP A 139 3.63 -11.86 -29.23
N SER A 140 4.84 -11.34 -29.51
CA SER A 140 5.31 -10.92 -30.86
C SER A 140 6.54 -11.71 -31.28
#